data_AF-A0A662M402-F1
#
_entry.id   AF-A0A662M402-F1
#
_cell.length_a   1.000
_cell.length_b   1.000
_cell.length_c   1.000
_cell.angle_alpha   90.00
_cell.angle_beta   90.00
_cell.angle_gamma   90.00
#
_symmetry.space_group_name_H-M   'P 1'
#
loop_
_entity.id
_entity.type
_entity.pdbx_description
1 polymer ?
#
loop_
_entity_poly.entity_id
_entity_poly.type
_entity_poly.pdbx_seq_one_letter_code
_entity_poly.pdbx_strand_id
1 'polypeptide(L)'
;MKKHSIEKLMVITVFSLFMVLNLITPAVAIVKTSTVNSYVIPIKHICVDKKFDKPLVKNVNSRLHVEIRNINTYAKEVNKPVLPVYRKTYILPRGSKILDIKYKHSQIHRIKLSEKIDIYKGGKWIKTGEDVFPLEEDTLVYPKNWFNYKVGGMIKEGKRVTILTLELYPIRYNSKEESIEYVNEIKIDFIYKEGRTKNIVSNYDLLIVCPSRFISYAQKLAKRKNSLNIKTKILSLKEIYSDYTGYDNAEKIKEAIREEIEEDGIKYVLLIGSIDKLPTRETWIIQKWRDQYWNATILSDLYYADIYDANGSFCNWDSNGNGKYGERFYGVNGVNDTVDLYPDVYVGRLACKNVFEFKTIVDKIINYEKKAKNGNWFKRLLVIGGDTFPGWGVVEGEFATEETIQILSDFTPTKLWASSGNLNALNIQKEFNKGYGFVHYSGHGFEYGFATHPIGSDEWIGNYYTPYAAALLNGYKLPVMFFDACLTAKLDFNSSDLRGYGIPIPFDITFPCFAWFLVKKPMGGAIATIGATRVAFTHVSSTGVHAGASRLALDFFSSYHNTTMLGEMFAEAQISYLKNVGRDYYTLEEFILLGDPSLKVGGY
;
A
#
# COMPACT_ATOMS: atom_id res chain seq x y z
N MET A 1 -29.03 14.19 -56.96
CA MET A 1 -28.95 13.16 -58.03
C MET A 1 -28.05 13.67 -59.15
N LYS A 2 -27.10 12.82 -59.59
CA LYS A 2 -26.32 12.80 -60.87
C LYS A 2 -25.59 14.10 -61.29
N LYS A 3 -24.25 14.09 -61.33
CA LYS A 3 -23.35 13.77 -62.50
C LYS A 3 -23.59 14.76 -63.66
N HIS A 4 -22.63 15.40 -64.33
CA HIS A 4 -21.29 14.99 -64.82
C HIS A 4 -20.67 16.29 -65.43
N SER A 5 -19.41 16.69 -65.18
CA SER A 5 -18.13 16.23 -65.75
C SER A 5 -17.63 17.05 -66.96
N ILE A 6 -16.31 17.36 -66.94
CA ILE A 6 -15.35 17.28 -68.09
C ILE A 6 -15.43 18.45 -69.10
N GLU A 7 -14.37 19.11 -69.59
CA GLU A 7 -12.90 18.88 -69.61
C GLU A 7 -12.14 20.11 -70.20
N LYS A 8 -10.85 20.28 -69.82
CA LYS A 8 -9.63 20.60 -70.65
C LYS A 8 -9.53 21.92 -71.45
N LEU A 9 -8.38 22.57 -71.69
CA LEU A 9 -6.94 22.40 -71.37
C LEU A 9 -6.15 23.59 -71.99
N MET A 10 -5.08 24.09 -71.33
CA MET A 10 -3.78 24.62 -71.87
C MET A 10 -3.75 25.83 -72.86
N VAL A 11 -2.79 26.79 -72.91
CA VAL A 11 -1.52 27.07 -72.18
C VAL A 11 -0.90 28.41 -72.68
N ILE A 12 -0.22 29.15 -71.77
CA ILE A 12 0.98 30.05 -71.90
C ILE A 12 0.89 31.28 -72.85
N THR A 13 0.79 32.56 -72.43
CA THR A 13 1.68 33.50 -71.65
C THR A 13 2.83 34.10 -72.50
N VAL A 14 3.21 35.39 -72.57
CA VAL A 14 2.79 36.76 -72.14
C VAL A 14 3.65 37.75 -72.96
N PHE A 15 3.18 38.97 -73.21
CA PHE A 15 4.01 40.15 -73.57
C PHE A 15 3.71 41.30 -72.59
N SER A 16 4.74 42.07 -72.25
CA SER A 16 4.85 43.08 -71.20
C SER A 16 4.58 44.53 -71.65
N LEU A 17 3.98 45.38 -70.79
CA LEU A 17 4.34 46.82 -70.68
C LEU A 17 3.77 47.51 -69.42
N PHE A 18 4.49 48.54 -68.96
CA PHE A 18 4.46 49.29 -67.68
C PHE A 18 3.39 50.40 -67.55
N MET A 19 2.80 50.59 -66.35
CA MET A 19 2.65 51.90 -65.66
C MET A 19 2.14 51.77 -64.20
N VAL A 20 2.28 52.84 -63.43
CA VAL A 20 2.41 52.95 -61.96
C VAL A 20 1.07 53.02 -61.20
N LEU A 21 0.91 52.28 -60.08
CA LEU A 21 0.23 52.61 -58.79
C LEU A 21 -0.14 51.31 -58.01
N ASN A 22 -0.04 51.35 -56.67
CA ASN A 22 -0.27 50.28 -55.67
C ASN A 22 0.83 49.20 -55.53
N LEU A 23 1.65 49.31 -54.49
CA LEU A 23 2.32 48.15 -53.88
C LEU A 23 1.82 48.01 -52.45
N ILE A 24 0.75 47.23 -52.30
CA ILE A 24 0.45 46.53 -51.06
C ILE A 24 1.66 45.63 -50.81
N THR A 25 2.43 45.90 -49.76
CA THR A 25 3.39 44.92 -49.25
C THR A 25 2.59 43.77 -48.63
N PRO A 26 2.60 42.54 -49.17
CA PRO A 26 2.32 41.40 -48.32
C PRO A 26 3.54 41.30 -47.42
N ALA A 27 3.34 41.56 -46.13
CA ALA A 27 4.28 41.11 -45.12
C ALA A 27 4.61 39.66 -45.46
N VAL A 28 5.87 39.40 -45.80
CA VAL A 28 6.45 38.08 -45.71
C VAL A 28 6.13 37.65 -44.30
N ALA A 29 5.19 36.71 -44.17
CA ALA A 29 5.06 35.96 -42.94
C ALA A 29 6.45 35.40 -42.70
N ILE A 30 7.15 35.99 -41.72
CA ILE A 30 8.20 35.29 -41.02
C ILE A 30 7.47 34.07 -40.49
N VAL A 31 7.51 32.98 -41.25
CA VAL A 31 7.43 31.66 -40.67
C VAL A 31 8.62 31.68 -39.73
N LYS A 32 8.34 32.06 -38.47
CA LYS A 32 9.10 31.55 -37.35
C LYS A 32 8.98 30.06 -37.58
N THR A 33 10.02 29.49 -38.19
CA THR A 33 10.31 28.08 -38.03
C THR A 33 10.34 27.93 -36.52
N SER A 34 9.20 27.50 -35.97
CA SER A 34 9.21 26.84 -34.70
C SER A 34 10.18 25.71 -34.96
N THR A 35 11.40 25.87 -34.45
CA THR A 35 12.24 24.73 -34.14
C THR A 35 11.37 23.88 -33.23
N VAL A 36 10.62 22.97 -33.83
CA VAL A 36 10.10 21.81 -33.15
C VAL A 36 11.38 21.10 -32.75
N ASN A 37 11.86 21.42 -31.54
CA ASN A 37 12.81 20.57 -30.85
C ASN A 37 12.08 19.24 -30.75
N SER A 38 12.32 18.36 -31.73
CA SER A 38 11.88 16.98 -31.69
C SER A 38 12.68 16.37 -30.55
N TYR A 39 12.14 16.48 -29.33
CA TYR A 39 12.74 15.90 -28.15
C TYR A 39 12.77 14.39 -28.39
N VAL A 40 13.94 13.87 -28.77
CA VAL A 40 14.16 12.45 -28.99
C VAL A 40 14.08 11.81 -27.61
N ILE A 41 13.02 11.05 -27.38
CA ILE A 41 12.87 10.32 -26.12
C ILE A 41 13.97 9.25 -26.09
N PRO A 42 14.85 9.25 -25.08
CA PRO A 42 16.01 8.38 -25.08
C PRO A 42 15.58 6.92 -24.91
N ILE A 43 16.19 6.06 -25.72
CA ILE A 43 16.20 4.61 -25.53
C ILE A 43 17.40 4.29 -24.64
N LYS A 44 17.17 3.49 -23.60
CA LYS A 44 18.16 3.15 -22.59
C LYS A 44 18.25 1.64 -22.44
N HIS A 45 19.40 1.20 -21.94
CA HIS A 45 19.73 -0.20 -21.73
C HIS A 45 20.05 -0.45 -20.26
N ILE A 46 19.50 -1.52 -19.70
CA ILE A 46 19.89 -2.04 -18.39
C ILE A 46 20.44 -3.45 -18.60
N CYS A 47 21.75 -3.58 -18.45
CA CYS A 47 22.43 -4.87 -18.48
C CYS A 47 22.63 -5.39 -17.05
N VAL A 48 22.16 -6.60 -16.80
CA VAL A 48 22.39 -7.34 -15.56
C VAL A 48 23.17 -8.59 -15.91
N ASP A 49 24.32 -8.76 -15.28
CA ASP A 49 25.12 -9.99 -15.33
C ASP A 49 25.32 -10.46 -13.88
N LYS A 50 24.55 -11.47 -13.46
CA LYS A 50 24.57 -11.96 -12.08
C LYS A 50 25.05 -13.39 -12.05
N LYS A 51 26.14 -13.60 -11.30
CA LYS A 51 26.69 -14.91 -10.99
C LYS A 51 26.18 -15.44 -9.65
N PHE A 52 26.07 -16.75 -9.57
CA PHE A 52 25.55 -17.50 -8.42
C PHE A 52 26.50 -18.64 -8.07
N ASP A 53 26.76 -18.79 -6.78
CA ASP A 53 27.49 -19.93 -6.24
C ASP A 53 26.65 -21.21 -6.38
N LYS A 54 27.32 -22.37 -6.32
CA LYS A 54 26.65 -23.67 -6.29
C LYS A 54 25.69 -23.71 -5.08
N PRO A 55 24.44 -24.17 -5.24
CA PRO A 55 23.49 -24.25 -4.14
C PRO A 55 23.92 -25.27 -3.09
N LEU A 56 23.60 -24.96 -1.84
CA LEU A 56 23.74 -25.82 -0.67
C LEU A 56 22.35 -26.33 -0.28
N VAL A 57 22.22 -27.65 -0.15
CA VAL A 57 20.97 -28.30 0.29
C VAL A 57 21.18 -28.78 1.73
N LYS A 58 20.37 -28.27 2.66
CA LYS A 58 20.44 -28.59 4.09
C LYS A 58 19.14 -29.23 4.55
N ASN A 59 19.21 -30.13 5.52
CA ASN A 59 18.01 -30.64 6.18
C ASN A 59 17.68 -29.75 7.38
N VAL A 60 16.47 -29.20 7.40
CA VAL A 60 15.91 -28.39 8.49
C VAL A 60 14.54 -28.97 8.82
N ASN A 61 14.39 -29.54 10.03
CA ASN A 61 13.13 -30.12 10.51
C ASN A 61 12.49 -31.15 9.54
N SER A 62 13.28 -32.08 9.02
CA SER A 62 12.83 -33.15 8.10
C SER A 62 12.34 -32.65 6.73
N ARG A 63 12.81 -31.48 6.31
CA ARG A 63 12.63 -30.94 4.95
C ARG A 63 13.93 -30.34 4.44
N LEU A 64 14.10 -30.35 3.12
CA LEU A 64 15.28 -29.76 2.50
C LEU A 64 15.09 -28.25 2.30
N HIS A 65 15.99 -27.47 2.87
CA HIS A 65 16.14 -26.03 2.62
C HIS A 65 17.30 -25.80 1.66
N VAL A 66 17.10 -24.95 0.65
CA VAL A 66 18.11 -24.66 -0.38
C VAL A 66 18.63 -23.25 -0.20
N GLU A 67 19.95 -23.10 -0.12
CA GLU A 67 20.62 -21.82 0.06
C GLU A 67 21.62 -21.56 -1.06
N ILE A 68 21.80 -20.29 -1.42
CA ILE A 68 22.95 -19.82 -2.19
C ILE A 68 23.66 -18.77 -1.35
N ARG A 69 24.99 -18.86 -1.27
CA ARG A 69 25.80 -17.88 -0.53
C ARG A 69 25.51 -16.46 -1.03
N ASN A 70 25.32 -15.53 -0.10
CA ASN A 70 24.98 -14.12 -0.35
C ASN A 70 23.63 -13.88 -1.05
N ILE A 71 22.71 -14.86 -1.04
CA ILE A 71 21.31 -14.67 -1.41
C ILE A 71 20.45 -14.98 -0.18
N ASN A 72 19.81 -13.95 0.36
CA ASN A 72 18.96 -14.02 1.55
C ASN A 72 17.47 -13.83 1.24
N THR A 73 17.12 -13.65 -0.03
CA THR A 73 15.73 -13.51 -0.50
C THR A 73 15.24 -14.82 -1.13
N TYR A 74 13.97 -15.14 -0.90
CA TYR A 74 13.36 -16.38 -1.37
C TYR A 74 12.06 -16.10 -2.13
N ALA A 75 11.80 -16.90 -3.17
CA ALA A 75 10.50 -16.98 -3.82
C ALA A 75 9.51 -17.62 -2.85
N LYS A 76 8.41 -16.91 -2.59
CA LYS A 76 7.40 -17.28 -1.59
C LYS A 76 6.04 -17.20 -2.26
N GLU A 77 5.70 -18.28 -2.94
CA GLU A 77 4.39 -18.49 -3.57
C GLU A 77 3.71 -19.65 -2.88
N VAL A 78 2.42 -19.51 -2.59
CA VAL A 78 1.70 -20.44 -1.72
C VAL A 78 1.67 -21.83 -2.34
N ASN A 79 1.98 -22.82 -1.52
CA ASN A 79 2.15 -24.22 -1.90
C ASN A 79 3.26 -24.50 -2.93
N LYS A 80 4.21 -23.56 -3.12
CA LYS A 80 5.40 -23.77 -3.95
C LYS A 80 6.67 -23.92 -3.10
N PRO A 81 7.72 -24.58 -3.64
CA PRO A 81 9.01 -24.69 -2.97
C PRO A 81 9.63 -23.33 -2.59
N VAL A 82 10.19 -23.24 -1.39
CA VAL A 82 10.94 -22.06 -0.93
C VAL A 82 12.32 -22.08 -1.57
N LEU A 83 12.53 -21.27 -2.61
CA LEU A 83 13.77 -21.25 -3.39
C LEU A 83 14.45 -19.88 -3.36
N PRO A 84 15.80 -19.81 -3.29
CA PRO A 84 16.54 -18.56 -3.41
C PRO A 84 16.18 -17.80 -4.69
N VAL A 85 15.94 -16.50 -4.56
CA VAL A 85 15.69 -15.57 -5.67
C VAL A 85 16.58 -14.35 -5.48
N TYR A 86 17.17 -13.83 -6.54
CA TYR A 86 17.85 -12.54 -6.49
C TYR A 86 16.91 -11.45 -7.01
N ARG A 87 16.65 -10.43 -6.19
CA ARG A 87 15.81 -9.28 -6.59
C ARG A 87 16.68 -8.03 -6.80
N LYS A 88 16.43 -7.31 -7.88
CA LYS A 88 17.04 -5.98 -8.10
C LYS A 88 16.01 -5.01 -8.64
N THR A 89 15.90 -3.85 -8.00
CA THR A 89 14.96 -2.80 -8.37
C THR A 89 15.68 -1.62 -9.01
N TYR A 90 15.08 -1.08 -10.07
CA TYR A 90 15.48 0.14 -10.76
C TYR A 90 14.36 1.18 -10.65
N ILE A 91 14.76 2.44 -10.50
CA ILE A 91 13.86 3.60 -10.51
C ILE A 91 14.07 4.28 -11.86
N LEU A 92 13.01 4.33 -12.66
CA LEU A 92 12.99 4.88 -14.00
C LEU A 92 12.14 6.17 -14.02
N PRO A 93 12.36 7.07 -14.99
CA PRO A 93 11.47 8.20 -15.21
C PRO A 93 10.00 7.75 -15.36
N ARG A 94 9.06 8.51 -14.80
CA ARG A 94 7.62 8.20 -14.85
C ARG A 94 7.15 7.93 -16.27
N GLY A 95 6.41 6.82 -16.45
CA GLY A 95 5.84 6.41 -17.73
C GLY A 95 6.85 5.74 -18.67
N SER A 96 7.97 5.25 -18.12
CA SER A 96 8.95 4.48 -18.90
C SER A 96 8.34 3.17 -19.39
N LYS A 97 8.58 2.82 -20.66
CA LYS A 97 8.02 1.62 -21.30
C LYS A 97 9.12 0.66 -21.71
N ILE A 98 8.98 -0.60 -21.32
CA ILE A 98 9.87 -1.67 -21.76
C ILE A 98 9.57 -1.95 -23.24
N LEU A 99 10.63 -1.98 -24.04
CA LEU A 99 10.56 -2.24 -25.49
C LEU A 99 10.97 -3.67 -25.83
N ASP A 100 12.05 -4.16 -25.21
CA ASP A 100 12.60 -5.49 -25.49
C ASP A 100 13.34 -6.02 -24.25
N ILE A 101 13.38 -7.35 -24.12
CA ILE A 101 14.07 -8.06 -23.06
C ILE A 101 14.80 -9.25 -23.66
N LYS A 102 16.13 -9.25 -23.56
CA LYS A 102 16.97 -10.38 -23.97
C LYS A 102 17.55 -11.05 -22.74
N TYR A 103 17.43 -12.36 -22.67
CA TYR A 103 17.88 -13.15 -21.53
C TYR A 103 18.71 -14.35 -21.97
N LYS A 104 19.77 -14.64 -21.21
CA LYS A 104 20.62 -15.84 -21.33
C LYS A 104 21.00 -16.35 -19.94
N HIS A 105 21.25 -17.65 -19.85
CA HIS A 105 21.82 -18.27 -18.66
C HIS A 105 22.97 -19.20 -19.01
N SER A 106 23.77 -19.55 -18.00
CA SER A 106 24.79 -20.59 -18.11
C SER A 106 24.16 -21.97 -18.35
N GLN A 107 25.02 -22.96 -18.59
CA GLN A 107 24.61 -24.37 -18.59
C GLN A 107 23.81 -24.73 -17.32
N ILE A 108 22.81 -25.58 -17.50
CA ILE A 108 21.95 -26.07 -16.41
C ILE A 108 22.65 -27.26 -15.77
N HIS A 109 22.80 -27.20 -14.45
CA HIS A 109 23.28 -28.30 -13.62
C HIS A 109 22.14 -28.90 -12.83
N ARG A 110 22.26 -30.17 -12.41
CA ARG A 110 21.21 -30.89 -11.68
C ARG A 110 21.76 -31.52 -10.40
N ILE A 111 20.95 -31.47 -9.34
CA ILE A 111 21.20 -32.14 -8.05
C ILE A 111 19.94 -32.92 -7.69
N LYS A 112 20.06 -34.25 -7.56
CA LYS A 112 18.97 -35.10 -7.08
C LYS A 112 18.79 -34.90 -5.58
N LEU A 113 17.54 -34.82 -5.13
CA LEU A 113 17.20 -34.67 -3.72
C LEU A 113 16.94 -36.04 -3.09
N SER A 114 17.27 -36.18 -1.81
CA SER A 114 17.02 -37.39 -1.02
C SER A 114 15.67 -37.34 -0.29
N GLU A 115 15.10 -36.14 -0.14
CA GLU A 115 13.91 -35.84 0.66
C GLU A 115 13.10 -34.71 0.01
N LYS A 116 11.93 -34.41 0.56
CA LYS A 116 11.06 -33.33 0.08
C LYS A 116 11.65 -31.97 0.43
N ILE A 117 11.61 -31.06 -0.54
CA ILE A 117 11.97 -29.65 -0.34
C ILE A 117 10.93 -28.93 0.53
N ASP A 118 11.36 -27.89 1.23
CA ASP A 118 10.44 -27.05 1.98
C ASP A 118 9.48 -26.27 1.07
N ILE A 119 8.23 -26.18 1.51
CA ILE A 119 7.12 -25.59 0.76
C ILE A 119 6.57 -24.42 1.56
N TYR A 120 6.42 -23.29 0.89
CA TYR A 120 5.80 -22.11 1.46
C TYR A 120 4.31 -22.34 1.65
N LYS A 121 3.84 -22.49 2.90
CA LYS A 121 2.43 -22.80 3.19
C LYS A 121 1.48 -21.59 3.15
N GLY A 122 2.01 -20.38 3.00
CA GLY A 122 1.22 -19.15 3.06
C GLY A 122 0.96 -18.69 4.49
N GLY A 123 0.19 -17.61 4.62
CA GLY A 123 -0.25 -17.12 5.92
C GLY A 123 -1.55 -17.79 6.38
N LYS A 124 -1.94 -17.53 7.62
CA LYS A 124 -3.26 -17.90 8.13
C LYS A 124 -4.06 -16.68 8.54
N TRP A 125 -5.37 -16.78 8.34
CA TRP A 125 -6.30 -15.74 8.76
C TRP A 125 -6.20 -15.52 10.26
N ILE A 126 -5.96 -14.28 10.69
CA ILE A 126 -5.90 -13.91 12.10
C ILE A 126 -7.24 -14.20 12.79
N LYS A 127 -8.38 -14.16 12.10
CA LYS A 127 -9.68 -14.46 12.74
C LYS A 127 -9.91 -15.96 13.00
N THR A 128 -9.50 -16.84 12.10
CA THR A 128 -9.90 -18.26 12.14
C THR A 128 -8.74 -19.23 12.34
N GLY A 129 -7.49 -18.79 12.13
CA GLY A 129 -6.33 -19.67 12.11
C GLY A 129 -6.30 -20.64 10.92
N GLU A 130 -7.15 -20.44 9.91
CA GLU A 130 -7.18 -21.25 8.69
C GLU A 130 -6.22 -20.71 7.62
N ASP A 131 -5.72 -21.60 6.75
CA ASP A 131 -4.88 -21.23 5.61
C ASP A 131 -5.61 -20.28 4.65
N VAL A 132 -4.93 -19.21 4.22
CA VAL A 132 -5.54 -18.13 3.42
C VAL A 132 -5.96 -18.59 2.01
N PHE A 133 -5.15 -19.44 1.37
CA PHE A 133 -5.31 -19.80 -0.04
C PHE A 133 -5.50 -21.32 -0.23
N PRO A 134 -6.32 -21.74 -1.22
CA PRO A 134 -6.53 -23.15 -1.52
C PRO A 134 -5.25 -23.84 -2.03
N LEU A 135 -5.23 -25.18 -1.96
CA LEU A 135 -4.18 -26.02 -2.55
C LEU A 135 -4.28 -25.93 -4.09
N GLU A 136 -3.36 -25.22 -4.74
CA GLU A 136 -3.23 -25.27 -6.20
C GLU A 136 -2.52 -26.55 -6.67
N GLU A 137 -2.75 -26.92 -7.93
CA GLU A 137 -2.13 -28.06 -8.58
C GLU A 137 -0.59 -28.02 -8.53
N ASP A 138 -0.02 -29.21 -8.47
CA ASP A 138 1.41 -29.45 -8.41
C ASP A 138 2.06 -29.01 -9.74
N THR A 139 2.74 -27.87 -9.73
CA THR A 139 3.51 -27.41 -10.88
C THR A 139 4.74 -28.28 -11.03
N LEU A 140 4.82 -29.04 -12.13
CA LEU A 140 5.92 -29.98 -12.42
C LEU A 140 7.32 -29.36 -12.28
N VAL A 141 7.47 -28.09 -12.66
CA VAL A 141 8.72 -27.31 -12.52
C VAL A 141 8.41 -25.94 -11.94
N TYR A 142 9.12 -25.56 -10.88
CA TYR A 142 8.96 -24.27 -10.20
C TYR A 142 10.30 -23.61 -9.82
N PRO A 143 10.52 -22.33 -10.10
CA PRO A 143 9.74 -21.49 -11.00
C PRO A 143 9.87 -22.00 -12.44
N LYS A 144 8.87 -21.73 -13.29
CA LYS A 144 8.91 -22.16 -14.70
C LYS A 144 10.04 -21.48 -15.47
N ASN A 145 10.18 -20.17 -15.29
CA ASN A 145 11.17 -19.33 -15.93
C ASN A 145 12.32 -19.02 -14.95
N TRP A 146 13.52 -18.85 -15.48
CA TRP A 146 14.71 -18.43 -14.71
C TRP A 146 14.74 -16.94 -14.37
N PHE A 147 13.84 -16.15 -14.96
CA PHE A 147 13.66 -14.75 -14.62
C PHE A 147 12.20 -14.34 -14.70
N ASN A 148 11.85 -13.29 -13.97
CA ASN A 148 10.61 -12.53 -14.08
C ASN A 148 10.90 -11.05 -13.86
N TYR A 149 9.95 -10.17 -14.19
CA TYR A 149 10.02 -8.76 -13.85
C TYR A 149 8.65 -8.20 -13.52
N LYS A 150 8.63 -7.14 -12.71
CA LYS A 150 7.43 -6.40 -12.31
C LYS A 150 7.65 -4.92 -12.57
N VAL A 151 6.64 -4.26 -13.10
CA VAL A 151 6.59 -2.80 -13.28
C VAL A 151 5.42 -2.20 -12.51
N GLY A 152 5.57 -0.95 -12.08
CA GLY A 152 4.52 -0.18 -11.41
C GLY A 152 4.79 1.33 -11.42
N GLY A 153 3.76 2.13 -11.21
CA GLY A 153 3.85 3.57 -10.97
C GLY A 153 3.86 3.85 -9.47
N MET A 154 4.78 4.65 -8.94
CA MET A 154 4.82 4.91 -7.50
C MET A 154 5.32 6.31 -7.16
N ILE A 155 4.99 6.80 -5.97
CA ILE A 155 5.61 7.97 -5.36
C ILE A 155 6.86 7.57 -4.55
N LYS A 156 7.97 8.26 -4.79
CA LYS A 156 9.19 8.16 -4.00
C LYS A 156 9.73 9.55 -3.71
N GLU A 157 9.98 9.88 -2.44
CA GLU A 157 10.56 11.17 -2.04
C GLU A 157 9.80 12.36 -2.67
N GLY A 158 8.45 12.27 -2.70
CA GLY A 158 7.58 13.27 -3.30
C GLY A 158 7.56 13.34 -4.82
N LYS A 159 8.24 12.43 -5.53
CA LYS A 159 8.27 12.36 -7.01
C LYS A 159 7.66 11.06 -7.50
N ARG A 160 6.83 11.15 -8.54
CA ARG A 160 6.27 9.96 -9.22
C ARG A 160 7.29 9.38 -10.18
N VAL A 161 7.48 8.07 -10.11
CA VAL A 161 8.50 7.31 -10.86
C VAL A 161 7.92 5.99 -11.35
N THR A 162 8.54 5.38 -12.36
CA THR A 162 8.25 4.00 -12.74
C THR A 162 9.26 3.09 -12.05
N ILE A 163 8.78 2.08 -11.33
CA ILE A 163 9.62 1.05 -10.72
C ILE A 163 9.73 -0.15 -11.67
N LEU A 164 10.93 -0.71 -11.80
CA LEU A 164 11.18 -2.00 -12.45
C LEU A 164 11.90 -2.93 -11.45
N THR A 165 11.25 -4.00 -11.02
CA THR A 165 11.84 -5.02 -10.15
C THR A 165 12.11 -6.29 -10.94
N LEU A 166 13.36 -6.71 -11.01
CA LEU A 166 13.80 -7.96 -11.60
C LEU A 166 13.87 -9.05 -10.55
N GLU A 167 13.39 -10.24 -10.89
CA GLU A 167 13.48 -11.44 -10.06
C GLU A 167 14.24 -12.51 -10.87
N LEU A 168 15.45 -12.86 -10.44
CA LEU A 168 16.27 -13.90 -11.05
C LEU A 168 16.19 -15.16 -10.20
N TYR A 169 15.80 -16.27 -10.80
CA TYR A 169 15.64 -17.56 -10.12
C TYR A 169 16.81 -18.46 -10.50
N PRO A 170 17.92 -18.47 -9.75
CA PRO A 170 19.08 -19.31 -10.05
C PRO A 170 18.83 -20.80 -9.86
N ILE A 171 17.69 -21.18 -9.27
CA ILE A 171 17.30 -22.56 -8.99
C ILE A 171 15.85 -22.79 -9.43
N ARG A 172 15.59 -23.96 -10.00
CA ARG A 172 14.26 -24.52 -10.22
C ARG A 172 14.17 -25.89 -9.56
N TYR A 173 13.01 -26.22 -9.02
CA TYR A 173 12.67 -27.53 -8.52
C TYR A 173 11.81 -28.27 -9.55
N ASN A 174 12.13 -29.55 -9.79
CA ASN A 174 11.34 -30.45 -10.61
C ASN A 174 10.72 -31.52 -9.70
N SER A 175 9.39 -31.47 -9.51
CA SER A 175 8.68 -32.36 -8.59
C SER A 175 8.63 -33.81 -9.07
N LYS A 176 8.60 -34.03 -10.39
CA LYS A 176 8.57 -35.39 -10.98
C LYS A 176 9.92 -36.11 -10.87
N GLU A 177 11.01 -35.36 -11.02
CA GLU A 177 12.36 -35.92 -10.96
C GLU A 177 12.99 -35.85 -9.55
N GLU A 178 12.28 -35.25 -8.59
CA GLU A 178 12.76 -35.00 -7.22
C GLU A 178 14.18 -34.39 -7.24
N SER A 179 14.36 -33.35 -8.06
CA SER A 179 15.67 -32.73 -8.26
C SER A 179 15.57 -31.20 -8.33
N ILE A 180 16.68 -30.54 -8.01
CA ILE A 180 16.86 -29.12 -8.31
C ILE A 180 17.76 -28.96 -9.53
N GLU A 181 17.40 -28.01 -10.37
CA GLU A 181 18.19 -27.52 -11.49
C GLU A 181 18.72 -26.15 -11.12
N TYR A 182 20.00 -25.87 -11.38
CA TYR A 182 20.58 -24.56 -11.08
C TYR A 182 21.48 -24.06 -12.22
N VAL A 183 21.61 -22.74 -12.28
CA VAL A 183 22.52 -22.02 -13.18
C VAL A 183 23.45 -21.14 -12.34
N ASN A 184 24.68 -20.97 -12.81
CA ASN A 184 25.69 -20.15 -12.14
C ASN A 184 25.75 -18.72 -12.67
N GLU A 185 25.06 -18.42 -13.77
CA GLU A 185 25.03 -17.08 -14.35
C GLU A 185 23.70 -16.82 -15.06
N ILE A 186 23.13 -15.66 -14.82
CA ILE A 186 21.97 -15.12 -15.55
C ILE A 186 22.34 -13.73 -16.07
N LYS A 187 22.18 -13.54 -17.38
CA LYS A 187 22.36 -12.26 -18.07
C LYS A 187 21.03 -11.76 -18.62
N ILE A 188 20.70 -10.52 -18.35
CA ILE A 188 19.53 -9.84 -18.92
C ILE A 188 19.92 -8.49 -19.48
N ASP A 189 19.42 -8.18 -20.67
CA ASP A 189 19.48 -6.86 -21.30
C ASP A 189 18.04 -6.35 -21.48
N PHE A 190 17.70 -5.28 -20.77
CA PHE A 190 16.43 -4.57 -20.88
C PHE A 190 16.61 -3.34 -21.73
N ILE A 191 15.83 -3.25 -22.81
CA ILE A 191 15.71 -2.04 -23.61
C ILE A 191 14.42 -1.36 -23.19
N TYR A 192 14.51 -0.10 -22.77
CA TYR A 192 13.35 0.68 -22.41
C TYR A 192 13.41 2.08 -22.99
N LYS A 193 12.23 2.65 -23.21
CA LYS A 193 12.03 4.04 -23.59
C LYS A 193 11.67 4.82 -22.35
N GLU A 194 12.43 5.88 -22.04
CA GLU A 194 12.09 6.74 -20.92
C GLU A 194 10.72 7.41 -21.13
N GLY A 195 9.95 7.55 -20.05
CA GLY A 195 8.71 8.31 -20.10
C GLY A 195 8.97 9.81 -20.18
N ARG A 196 8.01 10.56 -20.73
CA ARG A 196 8.07 12.02 -20.74
C ARG A 196 7.59 12.55 -19.39
N THR A 197 8.49 13.16 -18.63
CA THR A 197 8.12 13.93 -17.45
C THR A 197 7.76 15.36 -17.88
N LYS A 198 6.50 15.75 -17.74
CA LYS A 198 6.16 17.19 -17.74
C LYS A 198 6.79 17.82 -16.50
N ASN A 199 7.35 19.02 -16.65
CA ASN A 199 7.71 19.83 -15.48
C ASN A 199 6.40 20.33 -14.85
N ILE A 200 5.95 19.65 -13.81
CA ILE A 200 4.79 20.06 -13.02
C ILE A 200 5.24 21.18 -12.07
N VAL A 201 4.52 22.30 -12.07
CA VAL A 201 4.72 23.35 -11.08
C VAL A 201 4.11 22.87 -9.77
N SER A 202 4.91 22.77 -8.70
CA SER A 202 4.40 22.38 -7.38
C SER A 202 3.81 23.60 -6.66
N ASN A 203 2.51 23.83 -6.89
CA ASN A 203 1.75 24.92 -6.28
C ASN A 203 1.29 24.55 -4.87
N TYR A 204 0.90 23.30 -4.65
CA TYR A 204 0.44 22.78 -3.37
C TYR A 204 1.13 21.45 -3.04
N ASP A 205 1.24 21.15 -1.74
CA ASP A 205 1.77 19.89 -1.22
C ASP A 205 0.63 18.97 -0.72
N LEU A 206 -0.37 19.55 -0.05
CA LEU A 206 -1.48 18.83 0.58
C LEU A 206 -2.83 19.26 -0.02
N LEU A 207 -3.63 18.27 -0.43
CA LEU A 207 -5.04 18.44 -0.73
C LEU A 207 -5.89 17.96 0.45
N ILE A 208 -6.80 18.79 0.93
CA ILE A 208 -7.84 18.40 1.89
C ILE A 208 -9.16 18.24 1.14
N VAL A 209 -9.74 17.03 1.20
CA VAL A 209 -11.06 16.73 0.63
C VAL A 209 -12.07 16.54 1.76
N CYS A 210 -13.13 17.36 1.80
CA CYS A 210 -14.10 17.28 2.90
C CYS A 210 -15.52 17.75 2.54
N PRO A 211 -16.57 17.32 3.27
CA PRO A 211 -17.90 17.92 3.18
C PRO A 211 -17.87 19.43 3.48
N SER A 212 -18.71 20.22 2.81
CA SER A 212 -18.71 21.69 2.94
C SER A 212 -18.87 22.18 4.39
N ARG A 213 -19.59 21.45 5.24
CA ARG A 213 -19.75 21.77 6.68
C ARG A 213 -18.45 21.68 7.50
N PHE A 214 -17.39 21.08 6.98
CA PHE A 214 -16.09 20.96 7.64
C PHE A 214 -15.09 22.05 7.20
N ILE A 215 -15.43 22.86 6.19
CA ILE A 215 -14.51 23.83 5.57
C ILE A 215 -13.89 24.80 6.58
N SER A 216 -14.66 25.32 7.54
CA SER A 216 -14.14 26.28 8.53
C SER A 216 -13.00 25.70 9.39
N TYR A 217 -13.13 24.44 9.84
CA TYR A 217 -12.08 23.75 10.58
C TYR A 217 -10.96 23.24 9.66
N ALA A 218 -11.27 22.89 8.41
CA ALA A 218 -10.28 22.54 7.40
C ALA A 218 -9.38 23.75 7.09
N GLN A 219 -9.93 24.96 7.01
CA GLN A 219 -9.17 26.21 6.88
C GLN A 219 -8.25 26.46 8.07
N LYS A 220 -8.70 26.18 9.31
CA LYS A 220 -7.85 26.25 10.51
C LYS A 220 -6.66 25.29 10.42
N LEU A 221 -6.89 24.06 9.97
CA LEU A 221 -5.83 23.07 9.75
C LEU A 221 -4.89 23.50 8.61
N ALA A 222 -5.42 23.91 7.46
CA ALA A 222 -4.65 24.40 6.32
C ALA A 222 -3.76 25.60 6.70
N LYS A 223 -4.27 26.55 7.49
CA LYS A 223 -3.45 27.66 8.03
C LYS A 223 -2.27 27.15 8.85
N ARG A 224 -2.48 26.12 9.68
CA ARG A 224 -1.38 25.48 10.42
C ARG A 224 -0.38 24.82 9.47
N LYS A 225 -0.83 24.06 8.49
CA LYS A 225 0.03 23.38 7.51
C LYS A 225 0.84 24.38 6.67
N ASN A 226 0.21 25.45 6.20
CA ASN A 226 0.88 26.55 5.50
C ASN A 226 1.97 27.20 6.39
N SER A 227 1.74 27.35 7.71
CA SER A 227 2.77 27.86 8.64
C SER A 227 3.98 26.94 8.80
N LEU A 228 3.86 25.69 8.36
CA LEU A 228 4.90 24.66 8.35
C LEU A 228 5.48 24.44 6.95
N ASN A 229 5.20 25.36 6.00
CA ASN A 229 5.57 25.26 4.58
C ASN A 229 4.98 24.04 3.86
N ILE A 230 3.84 23.51 4.32
CA ILE A 230 3.05 22.51 3.59
C ILE A 230 1.90 23.27 2.94
N LYS A 231 2.09 23.65 1.67
CA LYS A 231 1.09 24.44 0.95
C LYS A 231 -0.18 23.62 0.78
N THR A 232 -1.30 24.12 1.28
CA THR A 232 -2.52 23.34 1.43
C THR A 232 -3.67 23.92 0.60
N LYS A 233 -4.26 23.07 -0.25
CA LYS A 233 -5.51 23.34 -0.98
C LYS A 233 -6.66 22.60 -0.30
N ILE A 234 -7.86 23.16 -0.37
CA ILE A 234 -9.08 22.54 0.15
C ILE A 234 -10.08 22.43 -0.99
N LEU A 235 -10.62 21.23 -1.21
CA LEU A 235 -11.75 20.99 -2.10
C LEU A 235 -12.92 20.41 -1.30
N SER A 236 -14.11 20.96 -1.51
CA SER A 236 -15.32 20.38 -0.94
C SER A 236 -15.86 19.25 -1.81
N LEU A 237 -16.52 18.27 -1.19
CA LEU A 237 -17.21 17.21 -1.93
C LEU A 237 -18.28 17.76 -2.89
N LYS A 238 -18.88 18.92 -2.56
CA LYS A 238 -19.86 19.58 -3.43
C LYS A 238 -19.21 20.04 -4.74
N GLU A 239 -18.03 20.66 -4.67
CA GLU A 239 -17.26 21.08 -5.85
C GLU A 239 -16.84 19.85 -6.65
N ILE A 240 -16.24 18.84 -6.00
CA ILE A 240 -15.81 17.62 -6.68
C ILE A 240 -16.96 16.94 -7.44
N TYR A 241 -18.11 16.75 -6.79
CA TYR A 241 -19.23 16.03 -7.41
C TYR A 241 -19.90 16.79 -8.55
N SER A 242 -19.76 18.12 -8.56
CA SER A 242 -20.23 19.03 -9.61
C SER A 242 -19.27 19.05 -10.81
N ASP A 243 -17.97 19.16 -10.54
CA ASP A 243 -16.99 19.57 -11.54
C ASP A 243 -16.31 18.39 -12.23
N TYR A 244 -16.34 17.21 -11.60
CA TYR A 244 -15.71 15.99 -12.11
C TYR A 244 -16.72 14.96 -12.60
N THR A 245 -16.38 14.33 -13.72
CA THR A 245 -17.06 13.15 -14.24
C THR A 245 -16.40 11.88 -13.71
N GLY A 246 -17.19 10.84 -13.48
CA GLY A 246 -16.75 9.51 -13.06
C GLY A 246 -17.96 8.60 -12.93
N TYR A 247 -17.74 7.28 -12.94
CA TYR A 247 -18.82 6.30 -12.80
C TYR A 247 -19.64 6.53 -11.52
N ASP A 248 -18.95 6.83 -10.41
CA ASP A 248 -19.55 7.16 -9.12
C ASP A 248 -18.78 8.26 -8.38
N ASN A 249 -19.24 8.61 -7.19
CA ASN A 249 -18.63 9.66 -6.36
C ASN A 249 -17.20 9.33 -5.90
N ALA A 250 -16.84 8.06 -5.75
CA ALA A 250 -15.48 7.69 -5.38
C ALA A 250 -14.53 7.88 -6.57
N GLU A 251 -14.95 7.53 -7.79
CA GLU A 251 -14.15 7.81 -8.98
C GLU A 251 -14.00 9.32 -9.23
N LYS A 252 -15.04 10.12 -9.02
CA LYS A 252 -14.94 11.59 -9.09
C LYS A 252 -13.91 12.17 -8.12
N ILE A 253 -13.82 11.65 -6.89
CA ILE A 253 -12.79 12.04 -5.92
C ILE A 253 -11.40 11.64 -6.44
N LYS A 254 -11.27 10.44 -7.00
CA LYS A 254 -10.01 9.94 -7.54
C LYS A 254 -9.53 10.77 -8.75
N GLU A 255 -10.45 11.17 -9.63
CA GLU A 255 -10.18 12.08 -10.75
C GLU A 255 -9.75 13.48 -10.27
N ALA A 256 -10.40 14.03 -9.24
CA ALA A 256 -9.96 15.28 -8.63
C ALA A 256 -8.53 15.17 -8.06
N ILE A 257 -8.21 14.06 -7.37
CA ILE A 257 -6.85 13.82 -6.90
C ILE A 257 -5.86 13.75 -8.08
N ARG A 258 -6.21 13.05 -9.17
CA ARG A 258 -5.37 12.97 -10.38
C ARG A 258 -5.10 14.35 -10.97
N GLU A 259 -6.12 15.20 -11.12
CA GLU A 259 -5.97 16.55 -11.65
C GLU A 259 -5.06 17.40 -10.77
N GLU A 260 -5.26 17.37 -9.45
CA GLU A 260 -4.43 18.12 -8.50
C GLU A 260 -2.97 17.64 -8.47
N ILE A 261 -2.73 16.36 -8.78
CA ILE A 261 -1.38 15.82 -8.99
C ILE A 261 -0.74 16.41 -10.24
N GLU A 262 -1.50 16.53 -11.32
CA GLU A 262 -1.02 16.92 -12.64
C GLU A 262 -0.83 18.44 -12.78
N GLU A 263 -1.71 19.23 -12.17
CA GLU A 263 -1.74 20.69 -12.27
C GLU A 263 -0.98 21.36 -11.11
N ASP A 264 -1.16 20.86 -9.87
CA ASP A 264 -0.64 21.51 -8.66
C ASP A 264 0.51 20.75 -8.00
N GLY A 265 0.79 19.51 -8.43
CA GLY A 265 1.93 18.73 -7.97
C GLY A 265 1.79 18.23 -6.54
N ILE A 266 0.56 18.03 -6.04
CA ILE A 266 0.33 17.58 -4.66
C ILE A 266 1.04 16.25 -4.36
N LYS A 267 1.39 16.06 -3.08
CA LYS A 267 2.05 14.85 -2.57
C LYS A 267 1.20 14.14 -1.52
N TYR A 268 0.36 14.87 -0.81
CA TYR A 268 -0.49 14.34 0.26
C TYR A 268 -1.97 14.61 -0.03
N VAL A 269 -2.83 13.67 0.37
CA VAL A 269 -4.29 13.82 0.35
C VAL A 269 -4.86 13.44 1.71
N LEU A 270 -5.51 14.40 2.35
CA LEU A 270 -6.24 14.19 3.60
C LEU A 270 -7.74 14.12 3.33
N LEU A 271 -8.31 12.92 3.48
CA LEU A 271 -9.73 12.65 3.33
C LEU A 271 -10.44 12.90 4.67
N ILE A 272 -11.41 13.80 4.72
CA ILE A 272 -12.10 14.16 5.96
C ILE A 272 -13.59 13.85 5.85
N GLY A 273 -13.99 12.70 6.39
CA GLY A 273 -15.38 12.26 6.42
C GLY A 273 -15.49 10.77 6.72
N SER A 274 -16.53 10.41 7.48
CA SER A 274 -16.99 9.03 7.60
C SER A 274 -17.50 8.52 6.24
N ILE A 275 -17.52 7.19 6.06
CA ILE A 275 -17.81 6.57 4.74
C ILE A 275 -19.21 6.88 4.18
N ASP A 276 -20.17 7.28 5.03
CA ASP A 276 -21.49 7.78 4.63
C ASP A 276 -21.45 9.19 4.00
N LYS A 277 -20.35 9.94 4.14
CA LYS A 277 -20.15 11.25 3.48
C LYS A 277 -19.08 11.23 2.41
N LEU A 278 -17.95 10.60 2.71
CA LEU A 278 -16.79 10.52 1.84
C LEU A 278 -16.51 9.03 1.61
N PRO A 279 -16.92 8.47 0.46
CA PRO A 279 -16.86 7.04 0.23
C PRO A 279 -15.42 6.53 0.30
N THR A 280 -15.28 5.26 0.63
CA THR A 280 -14.08 4.45 0.37
C THR A 280 -14.39 3.56 -0.83
N ARG A 281 -13.38 2.98 -1.48
CA ARG A 281 -13.64 1.99 -2.52
C ARG A 281 -13.87 0.62 -1.91
N GLU A 282 -14.89 -0.07 -2.39
CA GLU A 282 -15.07 -1.49 -2.15
C GLU A 282 -14.40 -2.28 -3.29
N THR A 283 -13.51 -3.22 -2.94
CA THR A 283 -12.91 -4.17 -3.88
C THR A 283 -13.41 -5.58 -3.67
N TRP A 284 -13.23 -6.45 -4.65
CA TRP A 284 -13.84 -7.78 -4.70
C TRP A 284 -12.79 -8.88 -4.76
N ILE A 285 -12.80 -9.74 -3.75
CA ILE A 285 -12.02 -10.98 -3.79
C ILE A 285 -12.97 -12.18 -3.85
N ILE A 286 -12.77 -13.02 -4.85
CA ILE A 286 -13.53 -14.22 -5.13
C ILE A 286 -12.57 -15.39 -5.04
N GLN A 287 -12.87 -16.33 -4.14
CA GLN A 287 -12.10 -17.56 -4.04
C GLN A 287 -13.00 -18.76 -3.85
N LYS A 288 -12.51 -19.94 -4.25
CA LYS A 288 -13.13 -21.21 -3.89
C LYS A 288 -12.29 -21.87 -2.82
N TRP A 289 -12.90 -22.11 -1.67
CA TRP A 289 -12.30 -22.87 -0.59
C TRP A 289 -13.08 -24.17 -0.41
N ARG A 290 -12.41 -25.30 -0.67
CA ARG A 290 -13.06 -26.62 -0.81
C ARG A 290 -14.20 -26.56 -1.83
N ASP A 291 -15.42 -26.91 -1.46
CA ASP A 291 -16.60 -26.89 -2.34
C ASP A 291 -17.45 -25.62 -2.20
N GLN A 292 -16.96 -24.60 -1.47
CA GLN A 292 -17.70 -23.37 -1.23
C GLN A 292 -17.04 -22.16 -1.91
N TYR A 293 -17.87 -21.32 -2.53
CA TYR A 293 -17.44 -20.01 -3.02
C TYR A 293 -17.46 -19.02 -1.86
N TRP A 294 -16.38 -18.28 -1.74
CA TRP A 294 -16.22 -17.19 -0.79
C TRP A 294 -16.00 -15.90 -1.56
N ASN A 295 -16.98 -15.02 -1.48
CA ASN A 295 -16.91 -13.67 -2.02
C ASN A 295 -16.72 -12.74 -0.83
N ALA A 296 -15.60 -12.04 -0.79
CA ALA A 296 -15.38 -10.98 0.18
C ALA A 296 -15.20 -9.65 -0.51
N THR A 297 -15.58 -8.62 0.23
CA THR A 297 -15.30 -7.26 -0.15
C THR A 297 -14.33 -6.61 0.82
N ILE A 298 -13.43 -5.76 0.32
CA ILE A 298 -12.46 -5.02 1.12
C ILE A 298 -12.70 -3.54 0.95
N LEU A 299 -12.67 -2.78 2.04
CA LEU A 299 -12.73 -1.33 1.96
C LEU A 299 -11.30 -0.79 1.89
N SER A 300 -11.00 -0.08 0.82
CA SER A 300 -9.65 0.36 0.48
C SER A 300 -9.58 1.85 0.21
N ASP A 301 -8.76 2.55 1.00
CA ASP A 301 -8.31 3.91 0.71
C ASP A 301 -7.05 3.91 -0.18
N LEU A 302 -6.39 2.76 -0.38
CA LEU A 302 -5.32 2.61 -1.38
C LEU A 302 -5.84 2.95 -2.78
N TYR A 303 -7.14 2.78 -3.03
CA TYR A 303 -7.81 3.26 -4.25
C TYR A 303 -7.56 4.75 -4.55
N TYR A 304 -7.48 5.60 -3.52
CA TYR A 304 -7.21 7.03 -3.69
C TYR A 304 -5.71 7.35 -3.76
N ALA A 305 -4.86 6.38 -3.43
CA ALA A 305 -3.41 6.52 -3.46
C ALA A 305 -2.81 5.99 -4.77
N ASP A 306 -3.27 4.85 -5.27
CA ASP A 306 -2.92 4.25 -6.56
C ASP A 306 -3.70 4.97 -7.68
N ILE A 307 -3.04 5.90 -8.38
CA ILE A 307 -3.66 6.77 -9.40
C ILE A 307 -3.29 6.31 -10.80
N TYR A 308 -2.10 5.76 -10.99
CA TYR A 308 -1.56 5.42 -12.29
C TYR A 308 -1.09 3.98 -12.38
N ASP A 309 -1.32 3.37 -13.54
CA ASP A 309 -0.69 2.11 -13.89
C ASP A 309 0.82 2.28 -14.13
N ALA A 310 1.51 1.15 -14.34
CA ALA A 310 2.93 1.12 -14.67
C ALA A 310 3.33 1.97 -15.90
N ASN A 311 2.40 2.24 -16.82
CA ASN A 311 2.62 3.05 -18.02
C ASN A 311 2.38 4.54 -17.78
N GLY A 312 1.92 4.93 -16.59
CA GLY A 312 1.54 6.29 -16.23
C GLY A 312 0.13 6.69 -16.67
N SER A 313 -0.72 5.74 -17.04
CA SER A 313 -2.12 5.94 -17.42
C SER A 313 -3.00 5.86 -16.19
N PHE A 314 -4.15 6.56 -16.16
CA PHE A 314 -5.06 6.50 -15.01
C PHE A 314 -5.53 5.06 -14.73
N CYS A 315 -5.42 4.63 -13.46
CA CYS A 315 -5.87 3.32 -13.01
C CYS A 315 -7.20 3.47 -12.24
N ASN A 316 -8.33 3.22 -12.90
CA ASN A 316 -9.65 3.32 -12.28
C ASN A 316 -10.02 2.14 -11.34
N TRP A 317 -9.19 1.09 -11.30
CA TRP A 317 -9.41 -0.20 -10.62
C TRP A 317 -10.56 -1.06 -11.18
N ASP A 318 -11.20 -0.67 -12.28
CA ASP A 318 -12.21 -1.46 -13.00
C ASP A 318 -11.79 -1.55 -14.48
N SER A 319 -10.86 -2.46 -14.74
CA SER A 319 -10.20 -2.61 -16.04
C SER A 319 -11.06 -3.35 -17.06
N ASN A 320 -12.10 -4.06 -16.60
CA ASN A 320 -13.06 -4.76 -17.45
C ASN A 320 -14.40 -4.00 -17.62
N GLY A 321 -14.61 -2.92 -16.86
CA GLY A 321 -15.75 -2.00 -16.98
C GLY A 321 -17.06 -2.56 -16.43
N ASN A 322 -17.02 -3.48 -15.48
CA ASN A 322 -18.21 -4.18 -14.97
C ASN A 322 -18.79 -3.56 -13.67
N GLY A 323 -18.17 -2.51 -13.13
CA GLY A 323 -18.58 -1.83 -11.90
C GLY A 323 -18.16 -2.53 -10.61
N LYS A 324 -17.35 -3.59 -10.69
CA LYS A 324 -16.66 -4.21 -9.55
C LYS A 324 -15.19 -3.88 -9.67
N TYR A 325 -14.65 -3.34 -8.58
CA TYR A 325 -13.31 -2.77 -8.59
C TYR A 325 -12.33 -3.74 -7.94
N GLY A 326 -11.09 -3.77 -8.42
CA GLY A 326 -10.00 -4.54 -7.83
C GLY A 326 -10.26 -6.05 -7.83
N GLU A 327 -11.01 -6.58 -8.79
CA GLU A 327 -11.44 -7.97 -8.80
C GLU A 327 -10.25 -8.95 -8.79
N ARG A 328 -10.28 -9.91 -7.85
CA ARG A 328 -9.31 -11.00 -7.76
C ARG A 328 -10.01 -12.34 -7.66
N PHE A 329 -9.69 -13.24 -8.57
CA PHE A 329 -10.20 -14.59 -8.66
C PHE A 329 -9.09 -15.58 -8.30
N TYR A 330 -9.24 -16.29 -7.18
CA TYR A 330 -8.28 -17.30 -6.70
C TYR A 330 -8.89 -18.71 -6.78
N GLY A 331 -8.28 -19.58 -7.59
CA GLY A 331 -8.75 -20.96 -7.77
C GLY A 331 -10.14 -21.08 -8.43
N VAL A 332 -10.61 -20.02 -9.09
CA VAL A 332 -11.90 -19.95 -9.79
C VAL A 332 -11.76 -19.21 -11.12
N ASN A 333 -12.71 -19.43 -12.01
CA ASN A 333 -12.77 -18.71 -13.29
C ASN A 333 -13.23 -17.26 -13.08
N GLY A 334 -12.51 -16.32 -13.67
CA GLY A 334 -12.88 -14.90 -13.72
C GLY A 334 -11.79 -14.06 -14.37
N VAL A 335 -12.06 -12.77 -14.55
CA VAL A 335 -11.11 -11.82 -15.15
C VAL A 335 -10.61 -10.89 -14.06
N ASN A 336 -9.35 -11.07 -13.69
CA ASN A 336 -8.67 -10.22 -12.71
C ASN A 336 -8.51 -8.79 -13.22
N ASP A 337 -8.75 -7.81 -12.36
CA ASP A 337 -8.47 -6.41 -12.71
C ASP A 337 -6.98 -6.10 -12.83
N THR A 338 -6.61 -5.17 -13.70
CA THR A 338 -5.21 -4.72 -13.80
C THR A 338 -4.97 -3.54 -12.86
N VAL A 339 -4.45 -3.82 -11.66
CA VAL A 339 -4.00 -2.83 -10.67
C VAL A 339 -2.61 -3.20 -10.18
N ASP A 340 -1.74 -2.22 -9.98
CA ASP A 340 -0.36 -2.47 -9.55
C ASP A 340 -0.13 -2.32 -8.04
N LEU A 341 -1.08 -1.68 -7.34
CA LEU A 341 -1.16 -1.44 -5.89
C LEU A 341 -0.14 -0.44 -5.33
N TYR A 342 0.66 0.19 -6.17
CA TYR A 342 1.64 1.14 -5.69
C TYR A 342 0.98 2.50 -5.44
N PRO A 343 1.22 3.13 -4.27
CA PRO A 343 0.71 4.47 -4.03
C PRO A 343 1.49 5.50 -4.89
N ASP A 344 0.76 6.40 -5.56
CA ASP A 344 1.24 7.58 -6.28
C ASP A 344 1.08 8.89 -5.50
N VAL A 345 0.37 8.85 -4.37
CA VAL A 345 0.15 9.99 -3.47
C VAL A 345 -0.05 9.46 -2.04
N TYR A 346 0.41 10.22 -1.05
CA TYR A 346 0.32 9.83 0.35
C TYR A 346 -1.08 10.13 0.90
N VAL A 347 -1.87 9.09 1.20
CA VAL A 347 -3.25 9.22 1.65
C VAL A 347 -3.38 8.93 3.14
N GLY A 348 -4.22 9.72 3.82
CA GLY A 348 -4.72 9.41 5.15
C GLY A 348 -6.14 9.92 5.34
N ARG A 349 -6.90 9.28 6.23
CA ARG A 349 -8.31 9.58 6.47
C ARG A 349 -8.58 10.01 7.91
N LEU A 350 -9.33 11.10 8.06
CA LEU A 350 -10.02 11.47 9.28
C LEU A 350 -11.51 11.13 9.12
N ALA A 351 -11.95 9.97 9.62
CA ALA A 351 -13.31 9.44 9.45
C ALA A 351 -14.40 10.17 10.29
N CYS A 352 -14.35 11.51 10.32
CA CYS A 352 -15.20 12.36 11.15
C CYS A 352 -16.67 12.26 10.71
N LYS A 353 -17.54 11.88 11.65
CA LYS A 353 -18.99 11.81 11.43
C LYS A 353 -19.65 13.18 11.57
N ASN A 354 -19.05 14.10 12.33
CA ASN A 354 -19.60 15.43 12.63
C ASN A 354 -18.50 16.47 12.92
N VAL A 355 -18.92 17.73 13.07
CA VAL A 355 -18.03 18.90 13.26
C VAL A 355 -17.28 18.83 14.60
N PHE A 356 -17.88 18.27 15.65
CA PHE A 356 -17.26 18.17 16.97
C PHE A 356 -16.06 17.21 16.97
N GLU A 357 -16.20 16.05 16.32
CA GLU A 357 -15.09 15.12 16.11
C GLU A 357 -13.95 15.80 15.35
N PHE A 358 -14.29 16.49 14.24
CA PHE A 358 -13.26 17.13 13.44
C PHE A 358 -12.56 18.26 14.20
N LYS A 359 -13.29 19.11 14.94
CA LYS A 359 -12.70 20.12 15.84
C LYS A 359 -11.71 19.48 16.82
N THR A 360 -12.12 18.39 17.47
CA THR A 360 -11.29 17.67 18.45
C THR A 360 -9.97 17.21 17.83
N ILE A 361 -10.04 16.65 16.61
CA ILE A 361 -8.86 16.14 15.92
C ILE A 361 -7.96 17.27 15.42
N VAL A 362 -8.51 18.35 14.87
CA VAL A 362 -7.73 19.54 14.48
C VAL A 362 -6.95 20.09 15.68
N ASP A 363 -7.58 20.17 16.84
CA ASP A 363 -6.91 20.62 18.07
C ASP A 363 -5.81 19.64 18.52
N LYS A 364 -6.03 18.32 18.36
CA LYS A 364 -5.00 17.29 18.62
C LYS A 364 -3.81 17.41 17.67
N ILE A 365 -4.04 17.52 16.36
CA ILE A 365 -3.00 17.67 15.34
C ILE A 365 -2.16 18.92 15.60
N ILE A 366 -2.80 20.08 15.76
CA ILE A 366 -2.09 21.35 16.01
C ILE A 366 -1.25 21.27 17.30
N ASN A 367 -1.77 20.62 18.35
CA ASN A 367 -1.02 20.48 19.61
C ASN A 367 0.17 19.54 19.45
N TYR A 368 -0.04 18.37 18.83
CA TYR A 368 0.99 17.38 18.57
C TYR A 368 2.14 18.00 17.78
N GLU A 369 1.84 18.65 16.65
CA GLU A 369 2.85 19.29 15.80
C GLU A 369 3.64 20.40 16.51
N LYS A 370 3.05 21.06 17.52
CA LYS A 370 3.72 22.12 18.28
C LYS A 370 4.54 21.60 19.46
N LYS A 371 4.12 20.50 20.09
CA LYS A 371 4.60 20.13 21.42
C LYS A 371 5.22 18.74 21.51
N ALA A 372 4.93 17.82 20.59
CA ALA A 372 5.40 16.43 20.69
C ALA A 372 6.94 16.32 20.70
N LYS A 373 7.64 17.20 19.98
CA LYS A 373 9.10 17.17 19.82
C LYS A 373 9.86 17.30 21.13
N ASN A 374 9.28 18.01 22.09
CA ASN A 374 9.85 18.23 23.41
C ASN A 374 9.26 17.27 24.46
N GLY A 375 8.44 16.30 24.05
CA GLY A 375 7.78 15.36 24.93
C GLY A 375 8.68 14.20 25.34
N ASN A 376 8.97 14.06 26.63
CA ASN A 376 9.70 12.91 27.20
C ASN A 376 8.99 11.55 27.04
N TRP A 377 7.74 11.57 26.57
CA TRP A 377 6.94 10.39 26.26
C TRP A 377 7.17 9.86 24.84
N PHE A 378 7.69 10.69 23.93
CA PHE A 378 7.79 10.34 22.50
C PHE A 378 8.77 9.21 22.25
N LYS A 379 9.95 9.20 22.90
CA LYS A 379 10.93 8.11 22.76
C LYS A 379 10.59 6.83 23.53
N ARG A 380 9.32 6.65 23.92
CA ARG A 380 8.83 5.40 24.47
C ARG A 380 8.13 4.60 23.37
N LEU A 381 8.39 3.30 23.33
CA LEU A 381 7.71 2.33 22.47
C LEU A 381 6.91 1.39 23.37
N LEU A 382 5.62 1.25 23.13
CA LEU A 382 4.81 0.22 23.76
C LEU A 382 4.60 -0.91 22.77
N VAL A 383 4.97 -2.12 23.17
CA VAL A 383 4.64 -3.32 22.40
C VAL A 383 3.72 -4.24 23.19
N ILE A 384 2.74 -4.80 22.48
CA ILE A 384 1.71 -5.65 23.05
C ILE A 384 1.56 -6.88 22.14
N GLY A 385 1.70 -8.08 22.69
CA GLY A 385 1.68 -9.31 21.91
C GLY A 385 1.45 -10.56 22.74
N GLY A 386 0.92 -11.60 22.10
CA GLY A 386 0.71 -12.92 22.69
C GLY A 386 0.81 -14.03 21.65
N ASP A 387 0.32 -15.21 22.01
CA ASP A 387 0.27 -16.38 21.13
C ASP A 387 -0.98 -16.22 20.25
N THR A 388 -0.83 -15.69 19.04
CA THR A 388 -2.02 -15.43 18.20
C THR A 388 -2.66 -16.75 17.77
N PHE A 389 -1.86 -17.80 17.62
CA PHE A 389 -2.36 -19.12 17.27
C PHE A 389 -1.69 -20.19 18.12
N PRO A 390 -2.25 -20.50 19.30
CA PRO A 390 -1.72 -21.52 20.19
C PRO A 390 -1.41 -22.84 19.45
N GLY A 391 -0.17 -23.31 19.59
CA GLY A 391 0.31 -24.54 18.93
C GLY A 391 0.91 -24.34 17.52
N TRP A 392 1.01 -23.12 16.99
CA TRP A 392 1.72 -22.85 15.74
C TRP A 392 3.23 -23.08 15.83
N GLY A 393 3.78 -23.06 17.05
CA GLY A 393 5.21 -23.30 17.32
C GLY A 393 6.05 -22.03 17.42
N VAL A 394 5.44 -20.85 17.26
CA VAL A 394 6.04 -19.54 17.55
C VAL A 394 4.96 -18.66 18.18
N VAL A 395 5.30 -17.89 19.21
CA VAL A 395 4.41 -16.88 19.80
C VAL A 395 4.45 -15.64 18.89
N GLU A 396 3.61 -15.60 17.86
CA GLU A 396 3.78 -14.71 16.71
C GLU A 396 3.71 -13.23 17.10
N GLY A 397 2.81 -12.89 18.02
CA GLY A 397 2.62 -11.51 18.45
C GLY A 397 3.83 -10.96 19.21
N GLU A 398 4.45 -11.79 20.05
CA GLU A 398 5.70 -11.43 20.74
C GLU A 398 6.89 -11.38 19.77
N PHE A 399 6.95 -12.32 18.82
CA PHE A 399 8.01 -12.34 17.80
C PHE A 399 7.98 -11.07 16.94
N ALA A 400 6.81 -10.72 16.36
CA ALA A 400 6.68 -9.53 15.53
C ALA A 400 6.94 -8.23 16.31
N THR A 401 6.53 -8.18 17.57
CA THR A 401 6.78 -7.00 18.41
C THR A 401 8.23 -6.89 18.89
N GLU A 402 8.94 -8.00 19.11
CA GLU A 402 10.38 -7.97 19.40
C GLU A 402 11.18 -7.43 18.21
N GLU A 403 10.86 -7.86 16.97
CA GLU A 403 11.48 -7.31 15.76
C GLU A 403 11.26 -5.79 15.65
N THR A 404 10.10 -5.29 16.09
CA THR A 404 9.83 -3.84 16.14
C THR A 404 10.73 -3.12 17.15
N ILE A 405 11.04 -3.74 18.29
CA ILE A 405 11.98 -3.18 19.27
C ILE A 405 13.37 -3.09 18.65
N GLN A 406 13.80 -4.11 17.90
CA GLN A 406 15.11 -4.11 17.23
C GLN A 406 15.19 -3.01 16.16
N ILE A 407 14.12 -2.85 15.37
CA ILE A 407 14.01 -1.78 14.36
C ILE A 407 14.09 -0.41 15.03
N LEU A 408 13.33 -0.18 16.10
CA LEU A 408 13.27 1.09 16.83
C LEU A 408 14.20 1.09 18.06
N SER A 409 15.46 0.66 17.87
CA SER A 409 16.44 0.51 18.95
C SER A 409 16.78 1.80 19.71
N ASP A 410 16.43 2.96 19.17
CA ASP A 410 16.57 4.28 19.81
C ASP A 410 15.36 4.66 20.69
N PHE A 411 14.30 3.85 20.72
CA PHE A 411 13.17 3.99 21.63
C PHE A 411 13.34 3.11 22.86
N THR A 412 12.80 3.56 23.99
CA THR A 412 12.73 2.76 25.23
C THR A 412 11.48 1.86 25.19
N PRO A 413 11.63 0.52 25.09
CA PRO A 413 10.50 -0.37 24.98
C PRO A 413 9.83 -0.62 26.34
N THR A 414 8.50 -0.78 26.31
CA THR A 414 7.70 -1.39 27.38
C THR A 414 6.93 -2.55 26.78
N LYS A 415 7.10 -3.74 27.37
CA LYS A 415 6.51 -4.99 26.87
C LYS A 415 5.29 -5.36 27.71
N LEU A 416 4.14 -5.46 27.07
CA LEU A 416 2.95 -6.12 27.61
C LEU A 416 2.74 -7.42 26.85
N TRP A 417 3.34 -8.49 27.36
CA TRP A 417 3.43 -9.76 26.67
C TRP A 417 2.74 -10.86 27.46
N ALA A 418 2.17 -11.83 26.75
CA ALA A 418 1.56 -13.00 27.34
C ALA A 418 2.58 -13.78 28.20
N SER A 419 3.78 -13.99 27.67
CA SER A 419 4.92 -14.64 28.35
C SER A 419 5.35 -13.96 29.64
N SER A 420 5.11 -12.65 29.75
CA SER A 420 5.49 -11.85 30.91
C SER A 420 4.44 -11.87 32.03
N GLY A 421 3.28 -12.50 31.82
CA GLY A 421 2.19 -12.57 32.80
C GLY A 421 1.58 -11.20 33.15
N ASN A 422 1.88 -10.16 32.36
CA ASN A 422 1.48 -8.77 32.64
C ASN A 422 0.43 -8.24 31.63
N LEU A 423 -0.01 -9.05 30.68
CA LEU A 423 -0.96 -8.66 29.64
C LEU A 423 -2.41 -8.73 30.12
N ASN A 424 -2.93 -7.58 30.57
CA ASN A 424 -4.34 -7.42 30.94
C ASN A 424 -4.82 -5.98 30.69
N ALA A 425 -6.14 -5.78 30.66
CA ALA A 425 -6.77 -4.49 30.35
C ALA A 425 -6.30 -3.34 31.26
N LEU A 426 -6.07 -3.60 32.55
CA LEU A 426 -5.63 -2.58 33.51
C LEU A 426 -4.20 -2.12 33.21
N ASN A 427 -3.30 -3.06 32.92
CA ASN A 427 -1.94 -2.73 32.54
C ASN A 427 -1.90 -2.00 31.19
N ILE A 428 -2.68 -2.43 30.20
CA ILE A 428 -2.82 -1.72 28.91
C ILE A 428 -3.32 -0.29 29.15
N GLN A 429 -4.37 -0.11 29.94
CA GLN A 429 -4.91 1.20 30.30
C GLN A 429 -3.86 2.09 30.98
N LYS A 430 -3.14 1.53 31.96
CA LYS A 430 -2.09 2.22 32.70
C LYS A 430 -0.97 2.67 31.78
N GLU A 431 -0.50 1.79 30.89
CA GLU A 431 0.55 2.14 29.95
C GLU A 431 0.07 3.21 28.96
N PHE A 432 -1.09 3.03 28.31
CA PHE A 432 -1.62 4.04 27.38
C PHE A 432 -1.69 5.44 28.03
N ASN A 433 -2.10 5.55 29.29
CA ASN A 433 -2.15 6.80 30.05
C ASN A 433 -0.78 7.48 30.27
N LYS A 434 0.35 6.76 30.18
CA LYS A 434 1.70 7.34 30.28
C LYS A 434 2.09 8.13 29.03
N GLY A 435 1.55 7.76 27.87
CA GLY A 435 1.91 8.30 26.56
C GLY A 435 3.17 7.67 25.96
N TYR A 436 3.14 7.46 24.64
CA TYR A 436 4.15 6.76 23.84
C TYR A 436 4.27 7.40 22.46
N GLY A 437 5.45 7.36 21.83
CA GLY A 437 5.58 7.79 20.43
C GLY A 437 4.96 6.79 19.48
N PHE A 438 5.26 5.51 19.71
CA PHE A 438 4.72 4.39 18.96
C PHE A 438 4.09 3.34 19.87
N VAL A 439 3.02 2.73 19.36
CA VAL A 439 2.41 1.52 19.93
C VAL A 439 2.30 0.48 18.82
N HIS A 440 2.83 -0.72 19.04
CA HIS A 440 2.63 -1.86 18.17
C HIS A 440 1.83 -2.93 18.92
N TYR A 441 0.64 -3.25 18.43
CA TYR A 441 -0.15 -4.38 18.89
C TYR A 441 -0.14 -5.47 17.82
N SER A 442 0.15 -6.72 18.21
CA SER A 442 0.05 -7.91 17.35
C SER A 442 -0.75 -9.02 18.05
N GLY A 443 -1.83 -9.47 17.43
CA GLY A 443 -2.78 -10.44 17.99
C GLY A 443 -4.11 -10.47 17.25
N HIS A 444 -5.18 -10.96 17.88
CA HIS A 444 -6.52 -10.85 17.30
C HIS A 444 -7.07 -9.43 17.45
N GLY A 445 -7.93 -9.06 16.49
CA GLY A 445 -8.61 -7.79 16.47
C GLY A 445 -10.09 -7.96 16.16
N PHE A 446 -10.85 -6.99 16.65
CA PHE A 446 -12.29 -6.87 16.48
C PHE A 446 -12.62 -5.43 16.12
N GLU A 447 -13.84 -5.20 15.63
CA GLU A 447 -14.34 -3.88 15.29
C GLU A 447 -14.29 -2.90 16.48
N TYR A 448 -14.35 -3.42 17.71
CA TYR A 448 -14.46 -2.67 18.95
C TYR A 448 -13.30 -2.91 19.93
N GLY A 449 -12.20 -3.54 19.51
CA GLY A 449 -11.01 -3.71 20.33
C GLY A 449 -10.08 -4.81 19.88
N PHE A 450 -9.30 -5.33 20.81
CA PHE A 450 -8.34 -6.39 20.55
C PHE A 450 -8.15 -7.31 21.77
N ALA A 451 -7.67 -8.52 21.52
CA ALA A 451 -7.29 -9.50 22.53
C ALA A 451 -6.36 -10.56 21.90
N THR A 452 -5.66 -11.33 22.72
CA THR A 452 -4.78 -12.43 22.25
C THR A 452 -4.85 -13.58 23.24
N HIS A 453 -4.01 -14.60 23.05
CA HIS A 453 -3.99 -15.78 23.89
C HIS A 453 -2.68 -15.92 24.69
N PRO A 454 -2.73 -16.60 25.85
CA PRO A 454 -1.54 -17.05 26.56
C PRO A 454 -0.83 -18.16 25.76
N ILE A 455 0.44 -18.40 26.10
CA ILE A 455 1.24 -19.43 25.41
C ILE A 455 0.57 -20.80 25.55
N GLY A 456 0.25 -21.42 24.42
CA GLY A 456 -0.26 -22.79 24.36
C GLY A 456 -1.68 -22.99 24.93
N SER A 457 -2.49 -21.93 25.05
CA SER A 457 -3.88 -22.04 25.51
C SER A 457 -4.78 -21.09 24.73
N ASP A 458 -5.97 -21.53 24.33
CA ASP A 458 -6.96 -20.73 23.57
C ASP A 458 -7.77 -19.75 24.46
N GLU A 459 -7.38 -19.55 25.72
CA GLU A 459 -8.03 -18.58 26.60
C GLU A 459 -7.82 -17.13 26.14
N TRP A 460 -8.84 -16.28 26.25
CA TRP A 460 -8.72 -14.87 25.86
C TRP A 460 -8.09 -14.02 26.98
N ILE A 461 -6.95 -13.40 26.70
CA ILE A 461 -6.27 -12.44 27.58
C ILE A 461 -6.07 -11.08 26.89
N GLY A 462 -5.66 -10.07 27.66
CA GLY A 462 -5.40 -8.74 27.09
C GLY A 462 -6.64 -8.02 26.53
N ASN A 463 -7.85 -8.52 26.81
CA ASN A 463 -9.14 -7.98 26.36
C ASN A 463 -9.24 -6.46 26.55
N TYR A 464 -9.04 -5.67 25.49
CA TYR A 464 -9.04 -4.21 25.56
C TYR A 464 -9.96 -3.63 24.48
N TYR A 465 -11.15 -3.24 24.94
CA TYR A 465 -12.27 -2.82 24.12
C TYR A 465 -12.58 -1.31 24.23
N THR A 466 -13.44 -0.81 23.34
CA THR A 466 -13.88 0.59 23.27
C THR A 466 -14.26 1.21 24.63
N PRO A 467 -14.95 0.53 25.57
CA PRO A 467 -15.22 1.09 26.89
C PRO A 467 -13.95 1.46 27.69
N TYR A 468 -12.89 0.66 27.61
CA TYR A 468 -11.60 1.01 28.24
C TYR A 468 -10.95 2.21 27.55
N ALA A 469 -10.93 2.20 26.21
CA ALA A 469 -10.43 3.32 25.42
C ALA A 469 -11.20 4.63 25.72
N ALA A 470 -12.50 4.54 26.04
CA ALA A 470 -13.31 5.70 26.43
C ALA A 470 -12.84 6.33 27.75
N ALA A 471 -12.18 5.55 28.62
CA ALA A 471 -11.61 6.01 29.88
C ALA A 471 -10.16 6.51 29.76
N LEU A 472 -9.59 6.60 28.54
CA LEU A 472 -8.22 7.11 28.35
C LEU A 472 -8.11 8.61 28.64
N LEU A 473 -7.04 8.96 29.36
CA LEU A 473 -6.72 10.29 29.86
C LEU A 473 -5.24 10.67 29.61
N ASN A 474 -4.60 10.08 28.59
CA ASN A 474 -3.23 10.42 28.18
C ASN A 474 -3.06 11.85 27.60
N GLY A 475 -4.15 12.63 27.51
CA GLY A 475 -4.11 14.02 27.08
C GLY A 475 -3.53 14.17 25.66
N TYR A 476 -2.54 15.05 25.50
CA TYR A 476 -1.85 15.27 24.22
C TYR A 476 -0.63 14.37 24.01
N LYS A 477 -0.43 13.34 24.84
CA LYS A 477 0.64 12.33 24.66
C LYS A 477 0.13 11.20 23.76
N LEU A 478 0.00 11.51 22.49
CA LEU A 478 -0.80 10.74 21.54
C LEU A 478 0.09 9.85 20.66
N PRO A 479 0.09 8.52 20.81
CA PRO A 479 0.91 7.64 19.97
C PRO A 479 0.42 7.57 18.52
N VAL A 480 1.33 7.22 17.62
CA VAL A 480 0.99 6.54 16.36
C VAL A 480 0.91 5.05 16.67
N MET A 481 -0.21 4.41 16.34
CA MET A 481 -0.45 3.00 16.70
C MET A 481 -0.66 2.14 15.45
N PHE A 482 0.05 1.02 15.36
CA PHE A 482 -0.15 0.01 14.33
C PHE A 482 -0.83 -1.21 14.94
N PHE A 483 -1.95 -1.63 14.33
CA PHE A 483 -2.69 -2.84 14.68
C PHE A 483 -2.36 -3.95 13.69
N ASP A 484 -1.44 -4.82 14.05
CA ASP A 484 -1.25 -6.11 13.40
C ASP A 484 -2.37 -7.06 13.86
N ALA A 485 -3.60 -6.79 13.36
CA ALA A 485 -4.83 -7.41 13.82
C ALA A 485 -6.00 -7.17 12.85
N CYS A 486 -6.96 -8.09 12.84
CA CYS A 486 -8.22 -7.99 12.08
C CYS A 486 -9.08 -6.78 12.47
N LEU A 487 -9.86 -6.25 11.52
CA LEU A 487 -11.12 -5.49 11.73
C LEU A 487 -11.04 -4.19 12.56
N THR A 488 -9.89 -3.86 13.15
CA THR A 488 -9.73 -2.69 14.03
C THR A 488 -10.07 -1.38 13.32
N ALA A 489 -9.94 -1.33 12.00
CA ALA A 489 -10.29 -0.21 11.15
C ALA A 489 -11.54 -0.43 10.26
N LYS A 490 -12.41 -1.41 10.57
CA LYS A 490 -13.65 -1.68 9.82
C LYS A 490 -14.59 -0.47 9.78
N LEU A 491 -14.48 0.38 8.75
CA LEU A 491 -15.18 1.68 8.68
C LEU A 491 -16.71 1.57 8.57
N ASP A 492 -17.22 0.42 8.14
CA ASP A 492 -18.63 0.06 8.03
C ASP A 492 -19.14 -0.74 9.24
N PHE A 493 -18.44 -0.65 10.38
CA PHE A 493 -18.85 -1.29 11.63
C PHE A 493 -20.26 -0.85 12.06
N ASN A 494 -21.15 -1.82 12.25
CA ASN A 494 -22.54 -1.57 12.61
C ASN A 494 -23.11 -2.65 13.53
N SER A 495 -24.38 -2.52 13.91
CA SER A 495 -25.03 -3.43 14.86
C SER A 495 -25.18 -4.86 14.37
N SER A 496 -25.12 -5.14 13.06
CA SER A 496 -25.11 -6.53 12.56
C SER A 496 -23.85 -7.27 12.98
N ASP A 497 -22.70 -6.59 12.97
CA ASP A 497 -21.42 -7.15 13.45
C ASP A 497 -21.54 -7.52 14.94
N LEU A 498 -22.12 -6.63 15.76
CA LEU A 498 -22.36 -6.88 17.19
C LEU A 498 -23.35 -8.02 17.46
N ARG A 499 -24.41 -8.16 16.65
CA ARG A 499 -25.31 -9.32 16.71
C ARG A 499 -24.57 -10.62 16.40
N GLY A 500 -23.59 -10.59 15.49
CA GLY A 500 -22.70 -11.72 15.21
C GLY A 500 -21.87 -12.17 16.42
N TYR A 501 -21.58 -11.25 17.35
CA TYR A 501 -20.95 -11.56 18.66
C TYR A 501 -21.97 -11.89 19.76
N GLY A 502 -23.25 -12.07 19.43
CA GLY A 502 -24.31 -12.37 20.40
C GLY A 502 -24.80 -11.17 21.21
N ILE A 503 -24.45 -9.93 20.83
CA ILE A 503 -24.91 -8.72 21.50
C ILE A 503 -26.25 -8.29 20.89
N PRO A 504 -27.38 -8.36 21.62
CA PRO A 504 -28.71 -8.18 21.06
C PRO A 504 -29.06 -6.70 20.86
N ILE A 505 -28.67 -6.13 19.72
CA ILE A 505 -29.07 -4.76 19.33
C ILE A 505 -30.23 -4.84 18.32
N PRO A 506 -31.46 -4.43 18.72
CA PRO A 506 -32.67 -4.66 17.92
C PRO A 506 -32.89 -3.66 16.76
N PHE A 507 -31.95 -2.75 16.53
CA PHE A 507 -32.03 -1.74 15.46
C PHE A 507 -30.69 -1.57 14.74
N ASP A 508 -30.75 -1.05 13.51
CA ASP A 508 -29.57 -0.81 12.69
C ASP A 508 -28.92 0.53 13.03
N ILE A 509 -27.63 0.48 13.38
CA ILE A 509 -26.85 1.66 13.76
C ILE A 509 -25.36 1.44 13.44
N THR A 510 -24.68 2.50 13.01
CA THR A 510 -23.24 2.50 12.74
C THR A 510 -22.44 3.00 13.94
N PHE A 511 -21.31 2.34 14.20
CA PHE A 511 -20.39 2.65 15.28
C PHE A 511 -19.02 3.06 14.72
N PRO A 512 -18.26 3.91 15.42
CA PRO A 512 -16.85 4.09 15.08
C PRO A 512 -16.09 2.78 15.35
N CYS A 513 -15.28 2.32 14.40
CA CYS A 513 -14.33 1.25 14.64
C CYS A 513 -13.30 1.64 15.70
N PHE A 514 -12.67 0.65 16.32
CA PHE A 514 -11.75 0.85 17.43
C PHE A 514 -10.57 1.77 17.09
N ALA A 515 -9.95 1.57 15.91
CA ALA A 515 -8.85 2.38 15.43
C ALA A 515 -9.27 3.86 15.26
N TRP A 516 -10.46 4.13 14.72
CA TRP A 516 -10.98 5.50 14.63
C TRP A 516 -11.40 6.07 15.99
N PHE A 517 -11.96 5.24 16.86
CA PHE A 517 -12.37 5.65 18.20
C PHE A 517 -11.19 6.23 18.99
N LEU A 518 -10.02 5.59 18.93
CA LEU A 518 -8.79 6.11 19.55
C LEU A 518 -8.34 7.45 18.98
N VAL A 519 -8.43 7.63 17.65
CA VAL A 519 -8.04 8.90 17.01
C VAL A 519 -9.01 10.03 17.37
N LYS A 520 -10.32 9.76 17.35
CA LYS A 520 -11.35 10.78 17.63
C LYS A 520 -11.57 11.06 19.13
N LYS A 521 -11.01 10.24 20.02
CA LYS A 521 -11.19 10.34 21.47
C LYS A 521 -10.77 11.72 21.99
N PRO A 522 -11.68 12.50 22.62
CA PRO A 522 -11.29 13.72 23.32
C PRO A 522 -10.42 13.40 24.54
N MET A 523 -9.50 14.31 24.86
CA MET A 523 -8.61 14.24 26.04
C MET A 523 -7.70 13.00 26.11
N GLY A 524 -7.45 12.34 24.98
CA GLY A 524 -6.56 11.18 24.94
C GLY A 524 -6.62 10.42 23.62
N GLY A 525 -6.32 9.12 23.70
CA GLY A 525 -6.29 8.21 22.56
C GLY A 525 -5.01 8.34 21.73
N ALA A 526 -5.11 8.24 20.42
CA ALA A 526 -3.98 8.24 19.48
C ALA A 526 -3.95 9.49 18.59
N ILE A 527 -2.83 9.80 17.96
CA ILE A 527 -2.76 10.85 16.93
C ILE A 527 -3.10 10.28 15.56
N ALA A 528 -2.75 9.01 15.34
CA ALA A 528 -3.07 8.25 14.16
C ALA A 528 -3.06 6.75 14.46
N THR A 529 -3.81 5.99 13.69
CA THR A 529 -3.82 4.53 13.73
C THR A 529 -3.68 3.95 12.33
N ILE A 530 -3.05 2.78 12.22
CA ILE A 530 -3.02 1.95 11.02
C ILE A 530 -3.65 0.61 11.39
N GLY A 531 -4.62 0.13 10.62
CA GLY A 531 -5.31 -1.12 10.89
C GLY A 531 -6.12 -1.63 9.71
N ALA A 532 -6.57 -2.89 9.81
CA ALA A 532 -7.30 -3.58 8.75
C ALA A 532 -8.80 -3.25 8.76
N THR A 533 -9.39 -3.05 7.57
CA THR A 533 -10.83 -2.89 7.36
C THR A 533 -11.58 -4.22 7.31
N ARG A 534 -10.86 -5.33 7.12
CA ARG A 534 -11.36 -6.70 7.05
C ARG A 534 -10.51 -7.65 7.89
N VAL A 535 -10.72 -8.94 7.67
CA VAL A 535 -9.96 -10.00 8.34
C VAL A 535 -8.56 -9.99 7.76
N ALA A 536 -7.58 -9.69 8.59
CA ALA A 536 -6.18 -9.73 8.21
C ALA A 536 -5.60 -11.13 8.37
N PHE A 537 -4.44 -11.37 7.77
CA PHE A 537 -3.68 -12.60 7.96
C PHE A 537 -2.24 -12.27 8.35
N THR A 538 -1.53 -13.27 8.87
CA THR A 538 -0.10 -13.16 9.12
C THR A 538 0.63 -14.44 8.73
N HIS A 539 1.94 -14.30 8.49
CA HIS A 539 2.85 -15.43 8.36
C HIS A 539 4.14 -15.14 9.15
N VAL A 540 4.23 -15.73 10.32
CA VAL A 540 5.41 -15.72 11.19
C VAL A 540 5.89 -17.15 11.39
N SER A 541 7.20 -17.34 11.37
CA SER A 541 7.86 -18.60 11.69
C SER A 541 9.12 -18.35 12.51
N SER A 542 9.78 -19.42 12.94
CA SER A 542 11.06 -19.33 13.66
C SER A 542 12.17 -18.67 12.82
N THR A 543 11.98 -18.56 11.51
CA THR A 543 12.93 -17.92 10.59
C THR A 543 12.58 -16.45 10.28
N GLY A 544 11.50 -15.92 10.84
CA GLY A 544 11.15 -14.51 10.76
C GLY A 544 9.69 -14.21 10.40
N VAL A 545 9.43 -12.92 10.20
CA VAL A 545 8.14 -12.39 9.72
C VAL A 545 8.15 -12.27 8.21
N HIS A 546 7.21 -12.94 7.54
CA HIS A 546 7.31 -13.19 6.09
C HIS A 546 6.26 -12.48 5.24
N ALA A 547 5.04 -12.34 5.72
CA ALA A 547 3.93 -11.74 5.00
C ALA A 547 2.81 -11.31 5.97
N GLY A 548 1.76 -10.71 5.42
CA GLY A 548 0.58 -10.27 6.13
C GLY A 548 0.80 -9.01 6.97
N ALA A 549 -0.12 -8.81 7.90
CA ALA A 549 -0.18 -7.66 8.78
C ALA A 549 1.13 -7.44 9.57
N SER A 550 1.72 -8.50 10.13
CA SER A 550 2.99 -8.40 10.87
C SER A 550 4.12 -7.88 9.98
N ARG A 551 4.21 -8.33 8.72
CA ARG A 551 5.27 -7.87 7.81
C ARG A 551 5.06 -6.41 7.42
N LEU A 552 3.81 -6.01 7.13
CA LEU A 552 3.48 -4.61 6.84
C LEU A 552 3.79 -3.70 8.04
N ALA A 553 3.54 -4.17 9.27
CA ALA A 553 3.90 -3.44 10.49
C ALA A 553 5.40 -3.21 10.61
N LEU A 554 6.22 -4.25 10.39
CA LEU A 554 7.70 -4.11 10.42
C LEU A 554 8.20 -3.17 9.33
N ASP A 555 7.65 -3.26 8.11
CA ASP A 555 7.99 -2.36 7.02
C ASP A 555 7.61 -0.89 7.37
N PHE A 556 6.48 -0.68 8.06
CA PHE A 556 6.06 0.63 8.55
C PHE A 556 7.02 1.19 9.60
N PHE A 557 7.37 0.43 10.64
CA PHE A 557 8.31 0.93 11.64
C PHE A 557 9.71 1.13 11.07
N SER A 558 10.14 0.29 10.12
CA SER A 558 11.43 0.44 9.44
C SER A 558 11.52 1.73 8.62
N SER A 559 10.41 2.16 8.01
CA SER A 559 10.35 3.40 7.23
C SER A 559 10.66 4.66 8.06
N TYR A 560 10.51 4.60 9.39
CA TYR A 560 10.84 5.72 10.29
C TYR A 560 12.30 6.18 10.19
N HIS A 561 13.21 5.27 9.80
CA HIS A 561 14.63 5.59 9.57
C HIS A 561 14.87 6.41 8.30
N ASN A 562 13.96 6.34 7.33
CA ASN A 562 14.06 7.07 6.07
C ASN A 562 13.29 8.40 6.13
N THR A 563 12.11 8.38 6.76
CA THR A 563 11.21 9.53 6.81
C THR A 563 10.43 9.56 8.13
N THR A 564 10.17 10.77 8.61
CA THR A 564 9.30 11.01 9.77
C THR A 564 7.91 11.49 9.38
N MET A 565 7.60 11.58 8.08
CA MET A 565 6.28 11.99 7.60
C MET A 565 5.35 10.77 7.55
N LEU A 566 4.24 10.84 8.28
CA LEU A 566 3.41 9.67 8.57
C LEU A 566 2.85 8.98 7.30
N GLY A 567 2.38 9.76 6.33
CA GLY A 567 1.87 9.20 5.07
C GLY A 567 2.98 8.59 4.21
N GLU A 568 4.20 9.14 4.28
CA GLU A 568 5.37 8.58 3.59
C GLU A 568 5.78 7.26 4.22
N MET A 569 5.80 7.19 5.55
CA MET A 569 6.08 5.96 6.29
C MET A 569 5.14 4.82 5.84
N PHE A 570 3.84 5.10 5.75
CA PHE A 570 2.86 4.11 5.35
C PHE A 570 2.99 3.70 3.88
N ALA A 571 3.19 4.64 2.98
CA ALA A 571 3.42 4.32 1.57
C ALA A 571 4.73 3.53 1.37
N GLU A 572 5.81 3.92 2.04
CA GLU A 572 7.08 3.17 2.02
C GLU A 572 6.91 1.73 2.54
N ALA A 573 6.06 1.54 3.55
CA ALA A 573 5.72 0.21 4.05
C ALA A 573 5.06 -0.64 2.94
N GLN A 574 4.04 -0.09 2.28
CA GLN A 574 3.34 -0.76 1.17
C GLN A 574 4.29 -1.08 0.00
N ILE A 575 5.15 -0.12 -0.37
CA ILE A 575 6.16 -0.29 -1.42
C ILE A 575 7.20 -1.36 -1.05
N SER A 576 7.68 -1.37 0.20
CA SER A 576 8.61 -2.39 0.71
C SER A 576 7.96 -3.77 0.68
N TYR A 577 6.71 -3.86 1.13
CA TYR A 577 5.93 -5.08 1.12
C TYR A 577 5.75 -5.63 -0.31
N LEU A 578 5.37 -4.79 -1.27
CA LEU A 578 5.25 -5.16 -2.69
C LEU A 578 6.57 -5.69 -3.29
N LYS A 579 7.70 -5.10 -2.89
CA LYS A 579 9.03 -5.52 -3.37
C LYS A 579 9.50 -6.85 -2.76
N ASN A 580 9.25 -7.03 -1.46
CA ASN A 580 9.84 -8.13 -0.69
C ASN A 580 8.93 -9.35 -0.61
N VAL A 581 7.62 -9.13 -0.53
CA VAL A 581 6.58 -10.17 -0.44
C VAL A 581 5.93 -10.38 -1.81
N GLY A 582 5.38 -9.32 -2.41
CA GLY A 582 4.68 -9.37 -3.68
C GLY A 582 3.33 -8.67 -3.64
N ARG A 583 2.52 -8.85 -4.70
CA ARG A 583 1.16 -8.31 -4.79
C ARG A 583 0.19 -9.18 -4.01
N ASP A 584 0.18 -8.98 -2.70
CA ASP A 584 -0.88 -9.51 -1.84
C ASP A 584 -1.96 -8.44 -1.68
N TYR A 585 -3.02 -8.63 -2.47
CA TYR A 585 -4.17 -7.73 -2.60
C TYR A 585 -4.97 -7.62 -1.31
N TYR A 586 -4.96 -8.64 -0.44
CA TYR A 586 -5.67 -8.57 0.83
C TYR A 586 -5.01 -7.56 1.77
N THR A 587 -3.76 -7.80 2.15
CA THR A 587 -3.06 -6.97 3.15
C THR A 587 -2.90 -5.53 2.67
N LEU A 588 -2.58 -5.33 1.39
CA LEU A 588 -2.32 -4.00 0.86
C LEU A 588 -3.60 -3.16 0.73
N GLU A 589 -4.73 -3.77 0.39
CA GLU A 589 -6.00 -3.05 0.22
C GLU A 589 -6.75 -2.83 1.54
N GLU A 590 -6.62 -3.74 2.51
CA GLU A 590 -7.41 -3.64 3.75
C GLU A 590 -6.81 -2.69 4.79
N PHE A 591 -5.49 -2.47 4.78
CA PHE A 591 -4.83 -1.61 5.76
C PHE A 591 -4.94 -0.14 5.35
N ILE A 592 -5.45 0.69 6.27
CA ILE A 592 -5.64 2.13 6.03
C ILE A 592 -4.98 2.97 7.12
N LEU A 593 -4.52 4.16 6.74
CA LEU A 593 -4.03 5.18 7.66
C LEU A 593 -5.18 6.09 8.11
N LEU A 594 -5.59 5.92 9.37
CA LEU A 594 -6.52 6.84 10.04
C LEU A 594 -5.75 7.94 10.75
N GLY A 595 -5.43 8.99 10.01
CA GLY A 595 -4.61 10.10 10.48
C GLY A 595 -4.34 11.12 9.38
N ASP A 596 -3.60 12.16 9.73
CA ASP A 596 -3.13 13.18 8.79
C ASP A 596 -1.81 12.70 8.13
N PRO A 597 -1.78 12.44 6.81
CA PRO A 597 -0.60 11.90 6.14
C PRO A 597 0.56 12.91 6.08
N SER A 598 0.28 14.20 6.25
CA SER A 598 1.28 15.28 6.30
C SER A 598 1.78 15.57 7.72
N LEU A 599 1.39 14.75 8.70
CA LEU A 599 1.86 14.86 10.07
C LEU A 599 3.31 14.36 10.16
N LYS A 600 4.18 15.18 10.74
CA LYS A 600 5.51 14.75 11.15
C LYS A 600 5.44 14.01 12.48
N VAL A 601 5.79 12.73 12.49
CA VAL A 601 5.83 11.89 13.69
C VAL A 601 6.88 12.44 14.64
N GLY A 602 6.45 12.74 15.87
CA GLY A 602 7.25 13.46 16.87
C GLY A 602 7.14 14.98 16.80
N GLY A 603 6.38 15.57 15.87
CA GLY A 603 6.20 17.02 15.76
C GLY A 603 7.34 17.76 15.05
N TYR A 604 7.17 19.07 14.87
CA TYR A 604 8.05 19.92 14.04
C TYR A 604 9.20 20.56 14.83
#